data_AF-A0A429MRL3-F1
#
_entry.id   AF-A0A429MRL3-F1
#
_cell.length_a   1.000
_cell.length_b   1.000
_cell.length_c   1.000
_cell.angle_alpha   90.00
_cell.angle_beta   90.00
_cell.angle_gamma   90.00
#
_symmetry.space_group_name_H-M   'P 1'
#
loop_
_entity.id
_entity.type
_entity.pdbx_description
1 polymer ?
#
loop_
_entity_poly.entity_id
_entity_poly.type
_entity_poly.pdbx_seq_one_letter_code
_entity_poly.pdbx_strand_id
1 'polypeptide(L)'
;MSESDSKFHILFKIWCFILGLALLATGIFYIVGGGKLVSLGGSWYFLISGLFITISAISIFRKKALGVWIFAAVFVGTVIWSLIDAGWEFWPLFSRLMFPAGLFAALLFTLPSIRRYQFQTSLASSAYAVGGLVVVGMLIALYQMFQPHPTVASSGEKLPLVPVDPSKKQVNWENYGNDAGGSRFVALDQINRDNVHKLKEAWRFRTGDFTTGSGNGAEDQMTPLQVGNKVFLCTPHNNIFAIDADSGKQIWKAEVNSKADAWERCRGVAYFDSTKPLLQPTLAGATPVNTVASNTACPRRVYTNTPDGRLIAVNADNGQRCADFGVNGTVDLLEGLGGGTKAPRFEVTSAPTIAGTTIVVGSRIADNVAADMPGGVIRGYDVITGKLRWAFDPRNPDPNYVLKPGETYKRSSANSWAAMSYDPQMNTVFLPMGSSSVDIWGGNRNPLDHKYNTSVLALDATTGKEKWVYQTV
;
A
#
# COMPACT_ATOMS: atom_id res chain seq x y z
N MET A 1 -39.82 -42.87 29.26
CA MET A 1 -38.89 -41.81 28.84
C MET A 1 -38.95 -40.71 29.88
N SER A 2 -37.83 -40.39 30.51
CA SER A 2 -37.79 -39.32 31.52
C SER A 2 -37.92 -37.96 30.82
N GLU A 3 -38.38 -36.92 31.53
CA GLU A 3 -38.46 -35.55 31.00
C GLU A 3 -37.07 -35.02 30.55
N SER A 4 -36.00 -35.54 31.16
CA SER A 4 -34.60 -35.31 30.81
C SER A 4 -34.25 -35.85 29.42
N ASP A 5 -34.69 -37.06 29.07
CA ASP A 5 -34.43 -37.66 27.75
C ASP A 5 -35.12 -36.89 26.62
N SER A 6 -36.32 -36.37 26.89
CA SER A 6 -37.08 -35.55 25.94
C SER A 6 -36.35 -34.24 25.61
N LYS A 7 -35.90 -33.51 26.63
CA LYS A 7 -35.16 -32.24 26.47
C LYS A 7 -33.83 -32.46 25.74
N PHE A 8 -33.09 -33.53 26.07
CA PHE A 8 -31.84 -33.88 25.38
C PHE A 8 -32.06 -34.15 23.89
N HIS A 9 -33.11 -34.91 23.53
CA HIS A 9 -33.43 -35.20 22.13
C HIS A 9 -33.80 -33.94 21.33
N ILE A 10 -34.48 -32.98 21.94
CA ILE A 10 -34.82 -31.70 21.31
C ILE A 10 -33.55 -30.88 21.06
N LEU A 11 -32.72 -30.70 22.09
CA LEU A 11 -31.46 -29.94 21.98
C LEU A 11 -30.51 -30.56 20.95
N PHE A 12 -30.38 -31.89 20.92
CA PHE A 12 -29.56 -32.58 19.94
C PHE A 12 -30.07 -32.40 18.49
N LYS A 13 -31.40 -32.44 18.29
CA LYS A 13 -32.00 -32.19 16.96
C LYS A 13 -31.74 -30.76 16.50
N ILE A 14 -31.87 -29.78 17.39
CA ILE A 14 -31.56 -28.37 17.12
C ILE A 14 -30.07 -28.20 16.78
N TRP A 15 -29.18 -28.81 17.56
CA TRP A 15 -27.74 -28.77 17.32
C TRP A 15 -27.37 -29.35 15.94
N CYS A 16 -27.86 -30.54 15.59
CA CYS A 16 -27.65 -31.13 14.27
C CYS A 16 -28.23 -30.27 13.14
N PHE A 17 -29.33 -29.55 13.39
CA PHE A 17 -29.88 -28.61 12.43
C PHE A 17 -28.97 -27.39 12.22
N ILE A 18 -28.47 -26.78 13.30
CA ILE A 18 -27.54 -25.65 13.24
C ILE A 18 -26.23 -26.06 12.54
N LEU A 19 -25.64 -27.20 12.94
CA LEU A 19 -24.41 -27.71 12.34
C LEU A 19 -24.61 -28.07 10.86
N GLY A 20 -25.76 -28.67 10.52
CA GLY A 20 -26.15 -28.92 9.14
C GLY A 20 -26.29 -27.65 8.31
N LEU A 21 -26.86 -26.58 8.87
CA LEU A 21 -26.96 -25.27 8.20
C LEU A 21 -25.58 -24.65 7.96
N ALA A 22 -24.68 -24.69 8.95
CA ALA A 22 -23.32 -24.19 8.82
C ALA A 22 -22.55 -24.92 7.70
N LEU A 23 -22.67 -26.25 7.65
CA LEU A 23 -22.08 -27.07 6.58
C LEU A 23 -22.73 -26.76 5.22
N LEU A 24 -24.05 -26.66 5.15
CA LEU A 24 -24.76 -26.37 3.90
C LEU A 24 -24.36 -25.00 3.33
N ALA A 25 -24.31 -23.97 4.17
CA ALA A 25 -23.86 -22.63 3.79
C ALA A 25 -22.42 -22.67 3.26
N THR A 26 -21.53 -23.39 3.95
CA THR A 26 -20.13 -23.59 3.53
C THR A 26 -20.06 -24.32 2.19
N GLY A 27 -20.80 -25.42 2.03
CA GLY A 27 -20.83 -26.22 0.80
C GLY A 27 -21.33 -25.43 -0.41
N ILE A 28 -22.43 -24.69 -0.26
CA ILE A 28 -22.96 -23.81 -1.30
C ILE A 28 -21.95 -22.72 -1.66
N PHE A 29 -21.35 -22.07 -0.67
CA PHE A 29 -20.32 -21.05 -0.91
C PHE A 29 -19.15 -21.62 -1.72
N TYR A 30 -18.67 -22.81 -1.36
CA TYR A 30 -17.58 -23.51 -2.05
C TYR A 30 -17.96 -23.94 -3.47
N ILE A 31 -19.21 -24.37 -3.70
CA ILE A 31 -19.69 -24.72 -5.04
C ILE A 31 -19.78 -23.48 -5.94
N VAL A 32 -20.39 -22.40 -5.46
CA VAL A 32 -20.58 -21.17 -6.25
C VAL A 32 -19.22 -20.49 -6.51
N GLY A 33 -18.44 -20.28 -5.45
CA GLY A 33 -17.11 -19.67 -5.54
C GLY A 33 -16.13 -20.55 -6.31
N GLY A 34 -16.13 -21.85 -6.06
CA GLY A 34 -15.30 -22.83 -6.76
C GLY A 34 -15.65 -22.97 -8.24
N GLY A 35 -16.94 -22.96 -8.59
CA GLY A 35 -17.38 -22.96 -9.99
C GLY A 35 -16.91 -21.72 -10.75
N LYS A 36 -17.00 -20.53 -10.11
CA LYS A 36 -16.44 -19.30 -10.67
C LYS A 36 -14.92 -19.40 -10.80
N LEU A 37 -14.23 -19.89 -9.78
CA LEU A 37 -12.77 -20.04 -9.80
C LEU A 37 -12.32 -20.98 -10.94
N VAL A 38 -13.01 -22.10 -11.14
CA VAL A 38 -12.76 -23.02 -12.26
C VAL A 38 -12.98 -22.33 -13.60
N SER A 39 -14.04 -21.53 -13.75
CA SER A 39 -14.27 -20.78 -15.00
C SER A 39 -13.19 -19.75 -15.32
N LEU A 40 -12.41 -19.35 -14.31
CA LEU A 40 -11.26 -18.45 -14.40
C LEU A 40 -9.92 -19.20 -14.50
N GLY A 41 -9.93 -20.52 -14.68
CA GLY A 41 -8.71 -21.35 -14.77
C GLY A 41 -8.05 -21.69 -13.44
N GLY A 42 -8.73 -21.47 -12.31
CA GLY A 42 -8.22 -21.75 -10.98
C GLY A 42 -8.49 -23.18 -10.48
N SER A 43 -8.26 -23.39 -9.17
CA SER A 43 -8.33 -24.71 -8.53
C SER A 43 -9.74 -25.31 -8.52
N TRP A 44 -9.84 -26.59 -8.90
CA TRP A 44 -11.07 -27.39 -8.81
C TRP A 44 -11.40 -27.85 -7.38
N TYR A 45 -10.43 -27.72 -6.46
CA TYR A 45 -10.56 -28.26 -5.11
C TYR A 45 -11.79 -27.74 -4.36
N PHE A 46 -12.07 -26.44 -4.46
CA PHE A 46 -13.20 -25.81 -3.76
C PHE A 46 -14.55 -26.31 -4.29
N LEU A 47 -14.69 -26.50 -5.61
CA LEU A 47 -15.91 -27.06 -6.18
C LEU A 47 -16.14 -28.50 -5.70
N ILE A 48 -15.09 -29.34 -5.77
CA ILE A 48 -15.17 -30.75 -5.36
C ILE A 48 -15.48 -30.87 -3.87
N SER A 49 -14.71 -30.19 -3.01
CA SER A 49 -14.95 -30.20 -1.56
C SER A 49 -16.32 -29.64 -1.19
N GLY A 50 -16.80 -28.58 -1.87
CA GLY A 50 -18.13 -28.02 -1.67
C GLY A 50 -19.27 -29.02 -1.91
N LEU A 51 -19.16 -29.86 -2.94
CA LEU A 51 -20.11 -30.95 -3.19
C LEU A 51 -20.13 -31.96 -2.04
N PHE A 52 -18.97 -32.43 -1.59
CA PHE A 52 -18.89 -33.38 -0.47
C PHE A 52 -19.35 -32.77 0.87
N ILE A 53 -19.04 -31.50 1.14
CA ILE A 53 -19.54 -30.77 2.32
C ILE A 53 -21.07 -30.68 2.28
N THR A 54 -21.66 -30.44 1.11
CA THR A 54 -23.12 -30.40 0.94
C THR A 54 -23.76 -31.77 1.21
N ILE A 55 -23.16 -32.86 0.73
CA ILE A 55 -23.61 -34.23 1.03
C ILE A 55 -23.47 -34.54 2.53
N SER A 56 -22.39 -34.08 3.16
CA SER A 56 -22.20 -34.15 4.61
C SER A 56 -23.32 -33.41 5.34
N ALA A 57 -23.63 -32.17 4.96
CA ALA A 57 -24.71 -31.36 5.53
C ALA A 57 -26.07 -32.08 5.49
N ILE A 58 -26.45 -32.62 4.32
CA ILE A 58 -27.68 -33.39 4.13
C ILE A 58 -27.72 -34.60 5.08
N SER A 59 -26.59 -35.29 5.24
CA SER A 59 -26.48 -36.43 6.15
C SER A 59 -26.62 -36.02 7.62
N ILE A 60 -26.08 -34.86 8.01
CA ILE A 60 -26.17 -34.32 9.36
C ILE A 60 -27.60 -33.84 9.70
N PHE A 61 -28.31 -33.21 8.76
CA PHE A 61 -29.76 -32.91 8.94
C PHE A 61 -30.57 -34.17 9.23
N ARG A 62 -30.22 -35.26 8.54
CA ARG A 62 -30.80 -36.60 8.72
C ARG A 62 -30.24 -37.36 9.92
N LYS A 63 -29.35 -36.76 10.71
CA LYS A 63 -28.74 -37.34 11.91
C LYS A 63 -28.04 -38.67 11.60
N LYS A 64 -27.28 -38.71 10.50
CA LYS A 64 -26.52 -39.90 10.06
C LYS A 64 -25.02 -39.71 10.26
N ALA A 65 -24.37 -40.70 10.85
CA ALA A 65 -22.91 -40.72 11.05
C ALA A 65 -22.11 -40.62 9.75
N LEU A 66 -22.72 -41.02 8.61
CA LEU A 66 -22.14 -40.86 7.27
C LEU A 66 -21.69 -39.41 7.00
N GLY A 67 -22.42 -38.41 7.50
CA GLY A 67 -22.04 -37.01 7.31
C GLY A 67 -20.69 -36.67 7.95
N VAL A 68 -20.40 -37.23 9.12
CA VAL A 68 -19.12 -37.04 9.81
C VAL A 68 -17.98 -37.67 9.01
N TRP A 69 -18.18 -38.88 8.46
CA TRP A 69 -17.14 -39.56 7.68
C TRP A 69 -16.86 -38.91 6.33
N ILE A 70 -17.88 -38.38 5.66
CA ILE A 70 -17.70 -37.62 4.43
C ILE A 70 -16.89 -36.35 4.71
N PHE A 71 -17.22 -35.62 5.79
CA PHE A 71 -16.44 -34.43 6.15
C PHE A 71 -15.02 -34.76 6.58
N ALA A 72 -14.80 -35.90 7.26
CA ALA A 72 -13.46 -36.38 7.60
C ALA A 72 -12.60 -36.56 6.33
N ALA A 73 -13.17 -37.15 5.28
CA ALA A 73 -12.50 -37.29 3.99
C ALA A 73 -12.20 -35.92 3.35
N VAL A 74 -13.14 -34.97 3.42
CA VAL A 74 -12.91 -33.59 2.96
C VAL A 74 -11.76 -32.95 3.73
N PHE A 75 -11.76 -33.01 5.07
CA PHE A 75 -10.74 -32.39 5.91
C PHE A 75 -9.35 -32.96 5.64
N VAL A 76 -9.21 -34.29 5.53
CA VAL A 76 -7.95 -34.94 5.13
C VAL A 76 -7.52 -34.46 3.74
N GLY A 77 -8.47 -34.40 2.80
CA GLY A 77 -8.23 -33.83 1.48
C GLY A 77 -7.80 -32.35 1.54
N THR A 78 -8.33 -31.56 2.48
CA THR A 78 -7.95 -30.15 2.68
C THR A 78 -6.53 -30.05 3.19
N VAL A 79 -6.13 -30.89 4.14
CA VAL A 79 -4.76 -30.94 4.65
C VAL A 79 -3.78 -31.26 3.52
N ILE A 80 -4.05 -32.31 2.74
CA ILE A 80 -3.19 -32.72 1.63
C ILE A 80 -3.12 -31.63 0.57
N TRP A 81 -4.28 -31.11 0.13
CA TRP A 81 -4.34 -30.05 -0.88
C TRP A 81 -3.63 -28.78 -0.42
N SER A 82 -3.80 -28.38 0.85
CA SER A 82 -3.17 -27.16 1.38
C SER A 82 -1.65 -27.26 1.38
N LEU A 83 -1.09 -28.43 1.70
CA LEU A 83 0.36 -28.65 1.65
C LEU A 83 0.91 -28.64 0.22
N ILE A 84 0.14 -29.14 -0.75
CA ILE A 84 0.53 -29.09 -2.18
C ILE A 84 0.46 -27.65 -2.70
N ASP A 85 -0.57 -26.90 -2.32
CA ASP A 85 -0.85 -25.55 -2.84
C ASP A 85 0.03 -24.47 -2.20
N ALA A 86 0.37 -24.63 -0.92
CA ALA A 86 1.01 -23.59 -0.13
C ALA A 86 2.31 -24.02 0.58
N GLY A 87 2.72 -25.28 0.48
CA GLY A 87 3.90 -25.79 1.19
C GLY A 87 3.73 -25.73 2.71
N TRP A 88 4.80 -25.36 3.42
CA TRP A 88 4.85 -25.28 4.89
C TRP A 88 4.66 -23.85 5.44
N GLU A 89 4.23 -22.93 4.59
CA GLU A 89 4.05 -21.52 4.97
C GLU A 89 2.86 -21.34 5.92
N PHE A 90 3.12 -20.72 7.08
CA PHE A 90 2.15 -20.62 8.16
C PHE A 90 0.85 -19.91 7.75
N TRP A 91 0.91 -18.70 7.20
CA TRP A 91 -0.28 -17.91 6.87
C TRP A 91 -1.16 -18.56 5.78
N PRO A 92 -0.59 -19.03 4.67
CA PRO A 92 -1.33 -19.84 3.71
C PRO A 92 -1.99 -21.09 4.31
N LEU A 93 -1.28 -21.88 5.14
CA LEU A 93 -1.85 -23.06 5.78
C LEU A 93 -2.95 -22.70 6.77
N PHE A 94 -2.73 -21.68 7.59
CA PHE A 94 -3.68 -21.18 8.58
C PHE A 94 -5.02 -20.82 7.95
N SER A 95 -5.00 -20.04 6.87
CA SER A 95 -6.21 -19.60 6.16
C SER A 95 -7.00 -20.76 5.53
N ARG A 96 -6.33 -21.83 5.09
CA ARG A 96 -6.98 -23.01 4.47
C ARG A 96 -7.52 -24.00 5.49
N LEU A 97 -6.89 -24.13 6.66
CA LEU A 97 -7.16 -25.22 7.60
C LEU A 97 -7.97 -24.81 8.84
N MET A 98 -7.87 -23.56 9.32
CA MET A 98 -8.45 -23.17 10.60
C MET A 98 -9.99 -23.34 10.62
N PHE A 99 -10.68 -22.87 9.59
CA PHE A 99 -12.15 -22.97 9.52
C PHE A 99 -12.64 -24.42 9.32
N PRO A 100 -12.10 -25.22 8.37
CA PRO A 100 -12.44 -26.64 8.25
C PRO A 100 -12.13 -27.47 9.50
N ALA A 101 -11.04 -27.16 10.22
CA ALA A 101 -10.68 -27.84 11.47
C ALA A 101 -11.76 -27.64 12.55
N GLY A 102 -12.28 -26.41 12.70
CA GLY A 102 -13.36 -26.12 13.64
C GLY A 102 -14.64 -26.91 13.33
N LEU A 103 -15.04 -26.96 12.06
CA LEU A 103 -16.18 -27.77 11.62
C LEU A 103 -15.95 -29.27 11.85
N PHE A 104 -14.73 -29.76 11.60
CA PHE A 104 -14.39 -31.16 11.83
C PHE A 104 -14.45 -31.53 13.31
N ALA A 105 -13.88 -30.70 14.18
CA ALA A 105 -13.93 -30.90 15.64
C ALA A 105 -15.39 -30.92 16.13
N ALA A 106 -16.23 -29.98 15.69
CA ALA A 106 -17.65 -29.96 16.02
C ALA A 106 -18.36 -31.26 15.59
N LEU A 107 -18.08 -31.77 14.39
CA LEU A 107 -18.63 -33.03 13.90
C LEU A 107 -18.16 -34.24 14.72
N LEU A 108 -16.88 -34.29 15.10
CA LEU A 108 -16.33 -35.35 15.94
C LEU A 108 -16.95 -35.35 17.34
N PHE A 109 -17.13 -34.18 17.97
CA PHE A 109 -17.83 -34.09 19.26
C PHE A 109 -19.31 -34.46 19.17
N THR A 110 -19.92 -34.34 17.98
CA THR A 110 -21.33 -34.68 17.72
C THR A 110 -21.53 -36.17 17.37
N LEU A 111 -20.49 -36.84 16.85
CA LEU A 111 -20.56 -38.22 16.37
C LEU A 111 -21.13 -39.21 17.41
N PRO A 112 -20.76 -39.18 18.70
CA PRO A 112 -21.29 -40.13 19.67
C PRO A 112 -22.80 -40.02 19.88
N SER A 113 -23.31 -38.79 19.89
CA SER A 113 -24.75 -38.51 20.02
C SER A 113 -25.51 -38.94 18.76
N ILE A 114 -24.93 -38.74 17.57
CA ILE A 114 -25.49 -39.25 16.30
C ILE A 114 -25.56 -40.77 16.31
N ARG A 115 -24.48 -41.47 16.69
CA ARG A 115 -24.46 -42.94 16.69
C ARG A 115 -25.43 -43.52 17.71
N ARG A 116 -25.54 -42.92 18.91
CA ARG A 116 -26.56 -43.29 19.91
C ARG A 116 -27.98 -43.09 19.38
N TYR A 117 -28.25 -41.96 18.70
CA TYR A 117 -29.55 -41.70 18.05
C TYR A 117 -29.89 -42.75 16.97
N GLN A 118 -28.87 -43.34 16.35
CA GLN A 118 -29.03 -44.42 15.36
C GLN A 118 -28.98 -45.83 15.97
N PHE A 119 -29.00 -45.97 17.31
CA PHE A 119 -28.87 -47.24 18.03
C PHE A 119 -27.58 -48.02 17.69
N GLN A 120 -26.47 -47.30 17.46
CA GLN A 120 -25.15 -47.85 17.16
C GLN A 120 -24.16 -47.64 18.32
N THR A 121 -23.01 -48.31 18.26
CA THR A 121 -21.88 -48.06 19.17
C THR A 121 -21.40 -46.62 19.08
N SER A 122 -21.24 -45.94 20.22
CA SER A 122 -21.05 -44.48 20.26
C SER A 122 -19.73 -44.00 19.67
N LEU A 123 -18.65 -44.80 19.75
CA LEU A 123 -17.28 -44.36 19.47
C LEU A 123 -16.85 -43.11 20.27
N ALA A 124 -17.40 -42.90 21.47
CA ALA A 124 -17.16 -41.69 22.25
C ALA A 124 -15.65 -41.42 22.47
N SER A 125 -14.91 -42.42 22.93
CA SER A 125 -13.48 -42.25 23.24
C SER A 125 -12.65 -41.83 22.03
N SER A 126 -12.82 -42.47 20.87
CA SER A 126 -12.05 -42.14 19.67
C SER A 126 -12.48 -40.80 19.06
N ALA A 127 -13.79 -40.51 19.04
CA ALA A 127 -14.30 -39.26 18.52
C ALA A 127 -13.82 -38.06 19.35
N TYR A 128 -13.87 -38.17 20.69
CA TYR A 128 -13.39 -37.13 21.59
C TYR A 128 -11.86 -36.99 21.56
N ALA A 129 -11.11 -38.09 21.45
CA ALA A 129 -9.66 -38.04 21.32
C ALA A 129 -9.24 -37.29 20.04
N VAL A 130 -9.81 -37.67 18.88
CA VAL A 130 -9.48 -37.02 17.60
C VAL A 130 -9.98 -35.57 17.60
N GLY A 131 -11.20 -35.30 18.08
CA GLY A 131 -11.73 -33.95 18.18
C GLY A 131 -10.88 -33.05 19.08
N GLY A 132 -10.41 -33.59 20.21
CA GLY A 132 -9.48 -32.92 21.10
C GLY A 132 -8.14 -32.60 20.43
N LEU A 133 -7.57 -33.53 19.67
CA LEU A 133 -6.33 -33.29 18.91
C LEU A 133 -6.50 -32.17 17.87
N VAL A 134 -7.64 -32.13 17.17
CA VAL A 134 -7.95 -31.04 16.23
C VAL A 134 -8.01 -29.70 16.95
N VAL A 135 -8.69 -29.63 18.10
CA VAL A 135 -8.75 -28.41 18.93
C VAL A 135 -7.37 -27.99 19.42
N VAL A 136 -6.54 -28.92 19.88
CA VAL A 136 -5.15 -28.63 20.29
C VAL A 136 -4.36 -28.06 19.11
N GLY A 137 -4.48 -28.65 17.91
CA GLY A 137 -3.87 -28.10 16.70
C GLY A 137 -4.33 -26.67 16.38
N MET A 138 -5.62 -26.39 16.51
CA MET A 138 -6.17 -25.04 16.34
C MET A 138 -5.62 -24.04 17.37
N LEU A 139 -5.49 -24.45 18.65
CA LEU A 139 -4.91 -23.60 19.70
C LEU A 139 -3.42 -23.32 19.45
N ILE A 140 -2.66 -24.30 18.98
CA ILE A 140 -1.28 -24.12 18.56
C ILE A 140 -1.20 -23.15 17.39
N ALA A 141 -2.05 -23.32 16.37
CA ALA A 141 -2.09 -22.41 15.22
C ALA A 141 -2.47 -20.97 15.64
N LEU A 142 -3.40 -20.81 16.59
CA LEU A 142 -3.77 -19.50 17.14
C LEU A 142 -2.59 -18.85 17.89
N TYR A 143 -1.85 -19.62 18.70
CA TYR A 143 -0.64 -19.12 19.36
C TYR A 143 0.43 -18.70 18.35
N GLN A 144 0.62 -19.49 17.29
CA GLN A 144 1.59 -19.19 16.23
C GLN A 144 1.26 -17.91 15.46
N MET A 145 0.00 -17.44 15.41
CA MET A 145 -0.32 -16.12 14.82
C MET A 145 0.43 -14.97 15.49
N PHE A 146 0.85 -15.14 16.74
CA PHE A 146 1.57 -14.15 17.53
C PHE A 146 3.09 -14.38 17.56
N GLN A 147 3.59 -15.36 16.79
CA GLN A 147 5.01 -15.60 16.62
C GLN A 147 5.51 -14.97 15.30
N PRO A 148 6.78 -14.52 15.23
CA PRO A 148 7.36 -14.06 13.97
C PRO A 148 7.46 -15.18 12.94
N HIS A 149 6.92 -14.94 11.74
CA HIS A 149 7.05 -15.82 10.57
C HIS A 149 7.89 -15.11 9.50
N PRO A 150 9.23 -15.12 9.61
CA PRO A 150 10.07 -14.39 8.67
C PRO A 150 9.97 -15.02 7.27
N THR A 151 9.63 -14.21 6.27
CA THR A 151 9.60 -14.63 4.86
C THR A 151 11.00 -14.91 4.30
N VAL A 152 12.04 -14.48 5.02
CA VAL A 152 13.46 -14.77 4.75
C VAL A 152 14.09 -15.28 6.03
N ALA A 153 14.45 -16.56 6.07
CA ALA A 153 15.15 -17.15 7.22
C ALA A 153 16.54 -16.51 7.36
N SER A 154 16.88 -16.03 8.56
CA SER A 154 18.25 -15.59 8.84
C SER A 154 19.18 -16.79 8.82
N SER A 155 20.30 -16.69 8.10
CA SER A 155 21.37 -17.71 8.15
C SER A 155 22.12 -17.72 9.48
N GLY A 156 21.93 -16.69 10.33
CA GLY A 156 22.72 -16.47 11.54
C GLY A 156 24.17 -16.04 11.26
N GLU A 157 24.59 -15.97 10.00
CA GLU A 157 25.94 -15.59 9.63
C GLU A 157 26.16 -14.09 9.80
N LYS A 158 27.12 -13.72 10.66
CA LYS A 158 27.53 -12.32 10.82
C LYS A 158 28.34 -11.92 9.58
N LEU A 159 27.68 -11.25 8.63
CA LEU A 159 28.38 -10.62 7.49
C LEU A 159 29.52 -9.70 8.00
N PRO A 160 30.64 -9.54 7.28
CA PRO A 160 31.68 -8.57 7.68
C PRO A 160 31.16 -7.13 7.60
N LEU A 161 31.73 -6.23 8.40
CA LEU A 161 31.52 -4.78 8.20
C LEU A 161 32.42 -4.34 7.04
N VAL A 162 31.83 -3.71 6.03
CA VAL A 162 32.55 -3.20 4.86
C VAL A 162 32.79 -1.70 5.06
N PRO A 163 34.06 -1.25 5.16
CA PRO A 163 34.36 0.17 5.21
C PRO A 163 33.86 0.88 3.95
N VAL A 164 33.34 2.10 4.12
CA VAL A 164 32.91 2.92 3.00
C VAL A 164 34.13 3.49 2.28
N ASP A 165 34.14 3.37 0.96
CA ASP A 165 35.11 4.05 0.10
C ASP A 165 35.02 5.57 0.31
N PRO A 166 36.09 6.25 0.75
CA PRO A 166 36.07 7.69 1.01
C PRO A 166 35.61 8.53 -0.19
N SER A 167 35.86 8.07 -1.42
CA SER A 167 35.43 8.75 -2.64
C SER A 167 33.92 8.67 -2.91
N LYS A 168 33.26 7.67 -2.30
CA LYS A 168 31.81 7.42 -2.39
C LYS A 168 31.07 7.81 -1.11
N LYS A 169 31.78 8.38 -0.14
CA LYS A 169 31.19 8.82 1.12
C LYS A 169 30.11 9.84 0.84
N GLN A 170 28.91 9.54 1.32
CA GLN A 170 27.77 10.41 1.12
C GLN A 170 27.87 11.66 1.99
N VAL A 171 27.49 12.82 1.44
CA VAL A 171 27.52 14.11 2.13
C VAL A 171 26.12 14.68 2.39
N ASN A 172 25.17 14.41 1.48
CA ASN A 172 23.82 14.94 1.54
C ASN A 172 22.77 13.82 1.45
N TRP A 173 21.57 14.12 1.94
CA TRP A 173 20.32 13.40 1.69
C TRP A 173 19.40 14.33 0.88
N GLU A 174 19.63 14.42 -0.44
CA GLU A 174 19.00 15.41 -1.34
C GLU A 174 17.62 14.96 -1.86
N ASN A 175 17.27 13.68 -1.75
CA ASN A 175 16.01 13.11 -2.22
C ASN A 175 15.26 12.43 -1.09
N TYR A 176 13.94 12.25 -1.23
CA TYR A 176 13.11 11.56 -0.23
C TYR A 176 13.69 10.19 0.18
N GLY A 177 14.18 9.40 -0.79
CA GLY A 177 14.81 8.10 -0.56
C GLY A 177 16.33 8.12 -0.66
N ASN A 178 16.98 9.19 -0.23
CA ASN A 178 18.41 9.48 -0.36
C ASN A 178 18.88 9.89 -1.76
N ASP A 179 18.80 8.96 -2.71
CA ASP A 179 19.15 9.19 -4.12
C ASP A 179 17.89 9.25 -4.99
N ALA A 180 18.07 9.61 -6.26
CA ALA A 180 16.96 9.72 -7.22
C ALA A 180 16.24 8.37 -7.43
N GLY A 181 16.95 7.24 -7.27
CA GLY A 181 16.39 5.90 -7.36
C GLY A 181 15.60 5.48 -6.10
N GLY A 182 15.75 6.20 -4.99
CA GLY A 182 15.07 5.93 -3.74
C GLY A 182 15.64 4.75 -2.95
N SER A 183 16.95 4.47 -3.05
CA SER A 183 17.58 3.30 -2.42
C SER A 183 17.45 3.25 -0.89
N ARG A 184 17.33 4.42 -0.24
CA ARG A 184 17.40 4.60 1.21
C ARG A 184 18.70 4.06 1.83
N PHE A 185 19.70 3.78 1.01
CA PHE A 185 21.01 3.32 1.42
C PHE A 185 21.90 4.51 1.70
N VAL A 186 22.65 4.49 2.80
CA VAL A 186 23.61 5.55 3.14
C VAL A 186 25.02 4.99 3.12
N ALA A 187 25.89 5.58 2.30
CA ALA A 187 27.31 5.24 2.26
C ALA A 187 28.05 5.95 3.40
N LEU A 188 27.76 5.55 4.65
CA LEU A 188 28.44 5.95 5.89
C LEU A 188 28.62 4.74 6.81
N ASP A 189 29.77 4.64 7.50
CA ASP A 189 30.15 3.49 8.33
C ASP A 189 30.52 3.85 9.77
N GLN A 190 30.38 5.12 10.16
CA GLN A 190 30.68 5.60 11.52
C GLN A 190 29.80 4.90 12.57
N ILE A 191 28.49 4.77 12.30
CA ILE A 191 27.55 4.01 13.14
C ILE A 191 27.37 2.64 12.50
N ASN A 192 27.65 1.58 13.25
CA ASN A 192 27.63 0.21 12.76
C ASN A 192 27.21 -0.78 13.85
N ARG A 193 27.13 -2.07 13.49
CA ARG A 193 26.67 -3.15 14.38
C ARG A 193 27.48 -3.28 15.68
N ASP A 194 28.74 -2.86 15.69
CA ASP A 194 29.60 -2.99 16.85
C ASP A 194 29.51 -1.78 17.81
N ASN A 195 28.89 -0.67 17.40
CA ASN A 195 28.82 0.55 18.23
C ASN A 195 27.41 1.20 18.34
N VAL A 196 26.40 0.72 17.61
CA VAL A 196 25.05 1.31 17.61
C VAL A 196 24.41 1.41 19.00
N HIS A 197 24.78 0.50 19.91
CA HIS A 197 24.34 0.52 21.31
C HIS A 197 24.85 1.74 22.11
N LYS A 198 25.79 2.53 21.55
CA LYS A 198 26.33 3.75 22.15
C LYS A 198 25.62 5.03 21.65
N LEU A 199 24.65 4.90 20.73
CA LEU A 199 23.95 6.04 20.15
C LEU A 199 23.21 6.84 21.23
N LYS A 200 23.28 8.17 21.15
CA LYS A 200 22.61 9.11 22.04
C LYS A 200 21.96 10.23 21.23
N GLU A 201 20.90 10.82 21.78
CA GLU A 201 20.28 12.02 21.21
C GLU A 201 21.29 13.17 21.18
N ALA A 202 21.52 13.75 19.99
CA ALA A 202 22.39 14.90 19.82
C ALA A 202 21.63 16.21 20.08
N TRP A 203 20.45 16.35 19.49
CA TRP A 203 19.54 17.47 19.69
C TRP A 203 18.10 17.06 19.35
N ARG A 204 17.13 17.91 19.71
CA ARG A 204 15.72 17.73 19.40
C ARG A 204 15.10 19.05 18.98
N PHE A 205 14.44 19.02 17.82
CA PHE A 205 13.66 20.14 17.31
C PHE A 205 12.16 19.87 17.53
N ARG A 206 11.42 20.89 18.00
CA ARG A 206 9.96 20.82 18.17
C ARG A 206 9.33 21.81 17.19
N THR A 207 8.56 21.30 16.23
CA THR A 207 7.93 22.11 15.18
C THR A 207 6.85 23.04 15.74
N GLY A 208 6.21 22.66 16.85
CA GLY A 208 5.08 23.38 17.44
C GLY A 208 3.82 23.36 16.58
N ASP A 209 3.80 22.52 15.54
CA ASP A 209 2.75 22.48 14.53
C ASP A 209 2.02 21.14 14.59
N PHE A 210 0.73 21.18 14.92
CA PHE A 210 -0.13 20.02 15.15
C PHE A 210 -1.30 20.07 14.20
N THR A 211 -1.79 18.91 13.75
CA THR A 211 -3.02 18.83 12.94
C THR A 211 -4.19 19.48 13.66
N THR A 212 -4.97 20.26 12.93
CA THR A 212 -6.20 20.90 13.42
C THR A 212 -7.47 20.36 12.76
N GLY A 213 -7.32 19.52 11.73
CA GLY A 213 -8.41 18.86 11.02
C GLY A 213 -9.26 17.96 11.92
N SER A 214 -10.54 17.86 11.59
CA SER A 214 -11.54 17.05 12.33
C SER A 214 -11.63 15.59 11.85
N GLY A 215 -10.99 15.28 10.73
CA GLY A 215 -10.95 13.96 10.11
C GLY A 215 -9.75 13.12 10.55
N ASN A 216 -9.73 11.87 10.07
CA ASN A 216 -8.65 10.94 10.38
C ASN A 216 -7.33 11.34 9.73
N GLY A 217 -6.24 10.85 10.31
CA GLY A 217 -4.93 10.88 9.67
C GLY A 217 -3.95 11.92 10.20
N ALA A 218 -4.01 12.24 11.49
CA ALA A 218 -2.97 12.97 12.20
C ALA A 218 -1.74 12.08 12.45
N GLU A 219 -0.80 12.10 11.51
CA GLU A 219 0.43 11.31 11.55
C GLU A 219 1.61 12.14 11.04
N ASP A 220 2.76 12.00 11.67
CA ASP A 220 4.03 12.47 11.11
C ASP A 220 4.61 11.36 10.21
N GLN A 221 4.63 11.62 8.90
CA GLN A 221 5.17 10.72 7.89
C GLN A 221 6.39 11.32 7.18
N MET A 222 6.95 12.37 7.77
CA MET A 222 7.94 13.21 7.14
C MET A 222 9.30 12.49 7.04
N THR A 223 9.94 12.58 5.87
CA THR A 223 11.38 12.30 5.71
C THR A 223 12.12 13.62 5.44
N PRO A 224 13.11 14.00 6.28
CA PRO A 224 13.89 15.22 6.09
C PRO A 224 14.84 15.13 4.92
N LEU A 225 15.11 16.29 4.31
CA LEU A 225 16.27 16.46 3.45
C LEU A 225 17.39 17.07 4.27
N GLN A 226 18.63 16.65 4.01
CA GLN A 226 19.82 17.32 4.54
C GLN A 226 20.73 17.68 3.37
N VAL A 227 21.02 18.97 3.20
CA VAL A 227 21.87 19.49 2.12
C VAL A 227 22.87 20.47 2.71
N GLY A 228 24.15 20.10 2.69
CA GLY A 228 25.18 20.82 3.41
C GLY A 228 24.83 20.90 4.91
N ASN A 229 24.94 22.09 5.51
CA ASN A 229 24.68 22.23 6.95
C ASN A 229 23.20 22.49 7.29
N LYS A 230 22.29 22.36 6.33
CA LYS A 230 20.85 22.59 6.55
C LYS A 230 20.08 21.29 6.48
N VAL A 231 19.19 21.07 7.44
CA VAL A 231 18.12 20.08 7.38
C VAL A 231 16.81 20.81 7.07
N PHE A 232 16.11 20.37 6.03
CA PHE A 232 14.82 20.90 5.64
C PHE A 232 13.71 19.95 6.07
N LEU A 233 12.70 20.51 6.74
CA LEU A 233 11.55 19.76 7.18
C LEU A 233 10.24 20.47 6.89
N CYS A 234 9.17 19.69 6.78
CA CYS A 234 7.81 20.19 6.63
C CYS A 234 6.91 19.64 7.74
N THR A 235 5.80 20.34 7.98
CA THR A 235 4.84 20.04 9.04
C THR A 235 3.47 19.66 8.48
N PRO A 236 2.48 19.29 9.34
CA PRO A 236 1.11 19.01 8.90
C PRO A 236 0.45 20.10 8.03
N HIS A 237 0.67 21.37 8.33
CA HIS A 237 0.18 22.49 7.51
C HIS A 237 1.18 22.92 6.41
N ASN A 238 2.14 22.05 6.08
CA ASN A 238 3.20 22.26 5.10
C ASN A 238 4.11 23.47 5.36
N ASN A 239 4.17 23.97 6.59
CA ASN A 239 5.17 24.97 6.95
C ASN A 239 6.57 24.34 6.80
N ILE A 240 7.50 25.06 6.20
CA ILE A 240 8.85 24.55 5.94
C ILE A 240 9.80 25.19 6.93
N PHE A 241 10.66 24.40 7.54
CA PHE A 241 11.78 24.89 8.35
C PHE A 241 13.09 24.50 7.69
N ALA A 242 14.06 25.39 7.77
CA ALA A 242 15.47 25.01 7.72
C ALA A 242 16.04 25.08 9.12
N ILE A 243 16.72 24.02 9.53
CA ILE A 243 17.44 23.94 10.79
C ILE A 243 18.91 23.62 10.53
N ASP A 244 19.78 24.09 11.41
CA ASP A 244 21.19 23.77 11.41
C ASP A 244 21.40 22.29 11.76
N ALA A 245 22.13 21.55 10.94
CA ALA A 245 22.27 20.09 11.05
C ALA A 245 23.00 19.66 12.33
N ASP A 246 23.95 20.46 12.81
CA ASP A 246 24.80 20.11 13.95
C ASP A 246 24.13 20.47 15.29
N SER A 247 23.41 21.61 15.34
CA SER A 247 22.84 22.13 16.59
C SER A 247 21.33 21.97 16.73
N GLY A 248 20.61 21.68 15.63
CA GLY A 248 19.15 21.63 15.60
C GLY A 248 18.46 22.99 15.74
N LYS A 249 19.21 24.09 15.68
CA LYS A 249 18.65 25.46 15.77
C LYS A 249 17.93 25.83 14.49
N GLN A 250 16.77 26.48 14.62
CA GLN A 250 16.05 27.04 13.48
C GLN A 250 16.88 28.14 12.81
N ILE A 251 17.04 28.04 11.50
CA ILE A 251 17.63 29.07 10.64
C ILE A 251 16.52 29.99 10.13
N TRP A 252 15.49 29.40 9.52
CA TRP A 252 14.32 30.11 9.03
C TRP A 252 13.08 29.22 9.06
N LYS A 253 11.90 29.84 9.02
CA LYS A 253 10.59 29.20 8.85
C LYS A 253 9.85 29.90 7.70
N ALA A 254 9.34 29.12 6.75
CA ALA A 254 8.47 29.59 5.68
C ALA A 254 7.05 29.10 5.95
N GLU A 255 6.11 30.03 6.11
CA GLU A 255 4.72 29.70 6.37
C GLU A 255 3.97 29.37 5.07
N VAL A 256 3.21 28.28 5.11
CA VAL A 256 2.37 27.80 4.01
C VAL A 256 0.92 27.74 4.45
N ASN A 257 0.68 27.31 5.70
CA ASN A 257 -0.63 27.26 6.35
C ASN A 257 -1.68 26.54 5.48
N SER A 258 -1.32 25.37 4.94
CA SER A 258 -2.23 24.49 4.21
C SER A 258 -3.39 24.06 5.12
N LYS A 259 -4.57 23.85 4.53
CA LYS A 259 -5.77 23.42 5.27
C LYS A 259 -6.36 22.16 4.67
N ALA A 260 -6.64 21.15 5.48
CA ALA A 260 -7.43 20.00 5.04
C ALA A 260 -8.21 19.40 6.20
N ASP A 261 -9.43 18.93 5.93
CA ASP A 261 -10.24 18.34 7.00
C ASP A 261 -9.72 16.96 7.43
N ALA A 262 -9.03 16.23 6.56
CA ALA A 262 -8.39 14.96 6.84
C ALA A 262 -6.99 14.93 6.18
N TRP A 263 -6.16 13.95 6.55
CA TRP A 263 -4.83 13.77 5.96
C TRP A 263 -3.95 15.04 5.93
N GLU A 264 -4.05 15.88 6.96
CA GLU A 264 -3.13 17.00 7.20
C GLU A 264 -1.73 16.47 7.51
N ARG A 265 -0.96 16.17 6.46
CA ARG A 265 0.39 15.63 6.59
C ARG A 265 1.26 16.07 5.43
N CYS A 266 2.54 16.22 5.72
CA CYS A 266 3.59 16.35 4.73
C CYS A 266 4.53 15.14 4.85
N ARG A 267 4.80 14.46 3.73
CA ARG A 267 5.74 13.32 3.73
C ARG A 267 7.18 13.74 3.46
N GLY A 268 7.41 14.96 3.00
CA GLY A 268 8.75 15.49 2.76
C GLY A 268 8.71 16.67 1.79
N VAL A 269 9.88 17.26 1.59
CA VAL A 269 10.11 18.35 0.64
C VAL A 269 11.03 17.86 -0.48
N ALA A 270 11.15 18.66 -1.55
CA ALA A 270 12.06 18.40 -2.65
C ALA A 270 13.10 19.53 -2.75
N TYR A 271 14.29 19.27 -3.29
CA TYR A 271 15.37 20.26 -3.41
C TYR A 271 15.89 20.36 -4.84
N PHE A 272 16.18 21.59 -5.30
CA PHE A 272 16.84 21.83 -6.58
C PHE A 272 17.85 22.98 -6.45
N ASP A 273 19.03 22.82 -7.06
CA ASP A 273 20.08 23.84 -7.09
C ASP A 273 20.45 24.16 -8.55
N SER A 274 20.02 25.33 -9.03
CA SER A 274 20.29 25.78 -10.40
C SER A 274 21.76 26.18 -10.62
N THR A 275 22.57 26.27 -9.56
CA THR A 275 24.01 26.56 -9.65
C THR A 275 24.85 25.31 -9.89
N LYS A 276 24.27 24.11 -9.69
CA LYS A 276 24.95 22.84 -9.98
C LYS A 276 24.78 22.46 -11.47
N PRO A 277 25.78 21.80 -12.08
CA PRO A 277 25.63 21.27 -13.43
C PRO A 277 24.45 20.29 -13.53
N LEU A 278 23.64 20.42 -14.58
CA LEU A 278 22.58 19.47 -14.88
C LEU A 278 23.18 18.19 -15.43
N LEU A 279 22.82 17.05 -14.83
CA LEU A 279 23.17 15.74 -15.37
C LEU A 279 22.37 15.50 -16.65
N GLN A 280 23.07 15.24 -17.75
CA GLN A 280 22.47 14.78 -18.99
C GLN A 280 22.44 13.24 -19.01
N PRO A 281 21.39 12.63 -19.60
CA PRO A 281 21.30 11.18 -19.68
C PRO A 281 22.42 10.60 -20.55
N THR A 282 22.88 9.41 -20.20
CA THR A 282 23.98 8.70 -20.87
C THR A 282 23.51 7.53 -21.72
N LEU A 283 22.28 7.04 -21.52
CA LEU A 283 21.74 5.94 -22.30
C LEU A 283 21.24 6.40 -23.67
N ALA A 284 21.52 5.57 -24.68
CA ALA A 284 21.11 5.83 -26.06
C ALA A 284 19.57 5.96 -26.18
N GLY A 285 19.11 6.97 -26.91
CA GLY A 285 17.68 7.23 -27.11
C GLY A 285 16.98 7.93 -25.96
N ALA A 286 17.69 8.28 -24.88
CA ALA A 286 17.12 9.08 -23.80
C ALA A 286 16.91 10.54 -24.24
N THR A 287 15.73 11.08 -23.95
CA THR A 287 15.44 12.50 -24.17
C THR A 287 16.36 13.36 -23.31
N PRO A 288 17.05 14.38 -23.86
CA PRO A 288 17.89 15.28 -23.08
C PRO A 288 17.12 16.00 -21.96
N VAL A 289 17.79 16.30 -20.86
CA VAL A 289 17.21 17.13 -19.80
C VAL A 289 17.23 18.58 -20.26
N ASN A 290 16.06 19.24 -20.28
CA ASN A 290 15.94 20.64 -20.67
C ASN A 290 16.84 21.53 -19.80
N THR A 291 17.54 22.44 -20.45
CA THR A 291 18.23 23.54 -19.75
C THR A 291 17.22 24.42 -19.05
N VAL A 292 17.66 25.09 -17.99
CA VAL A 292 16.83 26.00 -17.22
C VAL A 292 17.54 27.33 -17.00
N ALA A 293 16.76 28.39 -16.82
CA ALA A 293 17.30 29.70 -16.55
C ALA A 293 18.07 29.71 -15.21
N SER A 294 19.24 30.35 -15.21
CA SER A 294 20.00 30.64 -14.00
C SER A 294 19.37 31.84 -13.30
N ASN A 295 18.31 31.63 -12.52
CA ASN A 295 17.78 32.70 -11.65
C ASN A 295 18.67 32.87 -10.42
N THR A 296 19.34 34.02 -10.31
CA THR A 296 20.21 34.37 -9.19
C THR A 296 19.46 34.74 -7.91
N ALA A 297 18.16 35.09 -7.98
CA ALA A 297 17.36 35.48 -6.83
C ALA A 297 16.84 34.28 -6.02
N CYS A 298 16.57 33.15 -6.68
CA CYS A 298 16.15 31.89 -6.04
C CYS A 298 16.92 30.68 -6.61
N PRO A 299 18.27 30.65 -6.45
CA PRO A 299 19.09 29.64 -7.11
C PRO A 299 18.91 28.25 -6.50
N ARG A 300 18.71 28.19 -5.18
CA ARG A 300 18.46 26.97 -4.42
C ARG A 300 17.03 27.00 -3.93
N ARG A 301 16.28 25.95 -4.25
CA ARG A 301 14.85 25.89 -4.00
C ARG A 301 14.49 24.66 -3.21
N VAL A 302 13.61 24.86 -2.23
CA VAL A 302 12.87 23.80 -1.56
C VAL A 302 11.42 23.87 -2.02
N TYR A 303 10.87 22.72 -2.40
CA TYR A 303 9.48 22.62 -2.84
C TYR A 303 8.64 21.81 -1.87
N THR A 304 7.39 22.23 -1.70
CA THR A 304 6.36 21.43 -1.03
C THR A 304 5.11 21.40 -1.88
N ASN A 305 4.47 20.23 -1.93
CA ASN A 305 3.07 20.13 -2.31
C ASN A 305 2.21 20.24 -1.05
N THR A 306 0.92 20.52 -1.20
CA THR A 306 0.00 20.72 -0.07
C THR A 306 -1.29 19.93 -0.28
N PRO A 307 -1.93 19.43 0.80
CA PRO A 307 -3.25 18.82 0.75
C PRO A 307 -4.33 19.69 0.08
N ASP A 308 -4.23 21.01 0.19
CA ASP A 308 -5.17 21.95 -0.43
C ASP A 308 -4.92 22.22 -1.93
N GLY A 309 -3.94 21.57 -2.54
CA GLY A 309 -3.73 21.60 -4.00
C GLY A 309 -2.84 22.74 -4.46
N ARG A 310 -1.79 23.08 -3.72
CA ARG A 310 -0.73 24.01 -4.13
C ARG A 310 0.62 23.33 -4.21
N LEU A 311 1.40 23.63 -5.25
CA LEU A 311 2.85 23.37 -5.33
C LEU A 311 3.57 24.69 -5.10
N ILE A 312 4.50 24.71 -4.16
CA ILE A 312 5.10 25.93 -3.63
C ILE A 312 6.62 25.82 -3.69
N ALA A 313 7.29 26.92 -4.07
CA ALA A 313 8.74 27.05 -4.05
C ALA A 313 9.21 28.12 -3.06
N VAL A 314 10.18 27.78 -2.22
CA VAL A 314 10.88 28.73 -1.33
C VAL A 314 12.39 28.67 -1.55
N ASN A 315 13.06 29.79 -1.33
CA ASN A 315 14.51 29.88 -1.37
C ASN A 315 15.09 29.08 -0.20
N ALA A 316 15.98 28.11 -0.50
CA ALA A 316 16.58 27.24 0.50
C ALA A 316 17.48 27.99 1.49
N ASP A 317 17.99 29.17 1.11
CA ASP A 317 18.93 29.94 1.91
C ASP A 317 18.25 30.89 2.90
N ASN A 318 17.05 31.40 2.60
CA ASN A 318 16.38 32.41 3.43
C ASN A 318 14.87 32.17 3.70
N GLY A 319 14.27 31.13 3.11
CA GLY A 319 12.85 30.78 3.31
C GLY A 319 11.83 31.65 2.59
N GLN A 320 12.25 32.67 1.84
CA GLN A 320 11.32 33.52 1.07
C GLN A 320 10.73 32.78 -0.13
N ARG A 321 9.51 33.11 -0.54
CA ARG A 321 8.88 32.57 -1.76
C ARG A 321 9.72 32.92 -2.99
N CYS A 322 9.96 31.94 -3.86
CA CYS A 322 10.57 32.22 -5.17
C CYS A 322 9.52 32.89 -6.08
N ALA A 323 9.55 34.22 -6.19
CA ALA A 323 8.52 34.98 -6.91
C ALA A 323 8.37 34.59 -8.40
N ASP A 324 9.41 34.00 -9.00
CA ASP A 324 9.43 33.56 -10.40
C ASP A 324 8.81 32.18 -10.65
N PHE A 325 8.32 31.51 -9.60
CA PHE A 325 7.70 30.20 -9.70
C PHE A 325 6.17 30.33 -9.64
N GLY A 326 5.48 29.96 -10.73
CA GLY A 326 4.03 30.10 -10.85
C GLY A 326 3.57 31.54 -10.62
N VAL A 327 2.57 31.73 -9.78
CA VAL A 327 2.12 33.04 -9.30
C VAL A 327 2.68 33.27 -7.90
N ASN A 328 3.68 34.16 -7.78
CA ASN A 328 4.30 34.55 -6.51
C ASN A 328 4.80 33.35 -5.66
N GLY A 329 5.43 32.37 -6.31
CA GLY A 329 5.98 31.18 -5.66
C GLY A 329 5.01 30.01 -5.50
N THR A 330 3.86 30.06 -6.18
CA THR A 330 2.79 29.05 -6.05
C THR A 330 2.22 28.64 -7.41
N VAL A 331 2.04 27.34 -7.62
CA VAL A 331 1.29 26.74 -8.72
C VAL A 331 0.00 26.13 -8.17
N ASP A 332 -1.12 26.42 -8.82
CA ASP A 332 -2.42 25.82 -8.51
C ASP A 332 -2.50 24.40 -9.12
N LEU A 333 -2.56 23.39 -8.26
CA LEU A 333 -2.70 21.99 -8.65
C LEU A 333 -4.16 21.59 -8.85
N LEU A 334 -5.14 22.45 -8.56
CA LEU A 334 -6.56 22.17 -8.82
C LEU A 334 -6.97 22.47 -10.26
N GLU A 335 -6.15 23.23 -10.99
CA GLU A 335 -6.40 23.58 -12.39
C GLU A 335 -6.62 22.33 -13.26
N GLY A 336 -7.71 22.33 -14.02
CA GLY A 336 -8.10 21.25 -14.92
C GLY A 336 -8.74 20.01 -14.25
N LEU A 337 -8.87 19.95 -12.93
CA LEU A 337 -9.43 18.77 -12.24
C LEU A 337 -10.96 18.74 -12.15
N GLY A 338 -11.62 19.84 -12.55
CA GLY A 338 -13.07 19.97 -12.54
C GLY A 338 -13.70 20.13 -11.14
N GLY A 339 -15.02 20.23 -11.12
CA GLY A 339 -15.80 20.54 -9.91
C GLY A 339 -15.67 19.49 -8.80
N GLY A 340 -15.75 19.96 -7.54
CA GLY A 340 -15.72 19.11 -6.35
C GLY A 340 -14.34 18.55 -5.99
N THR A 341 -13.28 19.01 -6.66
CA THR A 341 -11.89 18.63 -6.40
C THR A 341 -11.30 19.48 -5.29
N LYS A 342 -11.24 18.90 -4.09
CA LYS A 342 -10.66 19.48 -2.87
C LYS A 342 -10.41 18.39 -1.83
N ALA A 343 -9.68 18.69 -0.77
CA ALA A 343 -9.59 17.81 0.39
C ALA A 343 -11.01 17.53 0.98
N PRO A 344 -11.30 16.31 1.45
CA PRO A 344 -10.41 15.13 1.48
C PRO A 344 -10.56 14.22 0.24
N ARG A 345 -11.16 14.69 -0.86
CA ARG A 345 -11.37 13.90 -2.10
C ARG A 345 -10.13 13.86 -2.98
N PHE A 346 -9.34 14.93 -2.96
CA PHE A 346 -8.08 15.11 -3.68
C PHE A 346 -7.10 15.83 -2.76
N GLU A 347 -5.91 15.25 -2.58
CA GLU A 347 -4.85 15.80 -1.73
C GLU A 347 -3.48 15.48 -2.33
N VAL A 348 -2.50 16.37 -2.16
CA VAL A 348 -1.11 16.11 -2.58
C VAL A 348 -0.21 16.06 -1.35
N THR A 349 0.07 14.86 -0.89
CA THR A 349 0.70 14.59 0.42
C THR A 349 2.15 14.11 0.32
N SER A 350 2.56 13.53 -0.82
CA SER A 350 3.94 13.08 -1.04
C SER A 350 4.88 14.21 -1.42
N ALA A 351 6.16 14.04 -1.08
CA ALA A 351 7.22 14.93 -1.52
C ALA A 351 7.20 15.04 -3.06
N PRO A 352 7.33 16.26 -3.62
CA PRO A 352 7.51 16.41 -5.06
C PRO A 352 8.74 15.62 -5.54
N THR A 353 8.67 15.01 -6.71
CA THR A 353 9.84 14.29 -7.27
C THR A 353 10.57 15.20 -8.26
N ILE A 354 11.86 15.42 -8.05
CA ILE A 354 12.71 16.16 -8.99
C ILE A 354 13.32 15.18 -9.98
N ALA A 355 12.87 15.26 -11.23
CA ALA A 355 13.34 14.43 -12.33
C ALA A 355 14.04 15.33 -13.37
N GLY A 356 15.35 15.48 -13.22
CA GLY A 356 16.15 16.45 -13.98
C GLY A 356 15.69 17.88 -13.69
N THR A 357 15.06 18.52 -14.68
CA THR A 357 14.48 19.87 -14.54
C THR A 357 12.96 19.88 -14.52
N THR A 358 12.32 18.73 -14.27
CA THR A 358 10.87 18.60 -14.13
C THR A 358 10.51 18.21 -12.69
N ILE A 359 9.58 18.94 -12.07
CA ILE A 359 8.90 18.52 -10.83
C ILE A 359 7.73 17.64 -11.23
N VAL A 360 7.79 16.35 -10.88
CA VAL A 360 6.70 15.40 -11.13
C VAL A 360 5.81 15.30 -9.89
N VAL A 361 4.51 15.50 -10.11
CA VAL A 361 3.49 15.56 -9.07
C VAL A 361 2.35 14.62 -9.43
N GLY A 362 2.07 13.67 -8.53
CA GLY A 362 0.84 12.87 -8.52
C GLY A 362 -0.11 13.36 -7.43
N SER A 363 -1.10 12.55 -7.06
CA SER A 363 -2.12 12.91 -6.06
C SER A 363 -2.68 11.70 -5.34
N ARG A 364 -3.13 11.91 -4.10
CA ARG A 364 -3.99 10.99 -3.36
C ARG A 364 -5.43 11.34 -3.67
N ILE A 365 -6.17 10.35 -4.17
CA ILE A 365 -7.61 10.42 -4.39
C ILE A 365 -8.26 9.56 -3.30
N ALA A 366 -9.40 9.97 -2.76
CA ALA A 366 -10.21 9.11 -1.89
C ALA A 366 -10.98 8.08 -2.73
N ASP A 367 -10.24 7.26 -3.45
CA ASP A 367 -10.66 6.33 -4.49
C ASP A 367 -11.53 5.17 -3.98
N ASN A 368 -11.64 4.99 -2.67
CA ASN A 368 -12.52 4.03 -2.01
C ASN A 368 -13.90 4.60 -1.61
N VAL A 369 -14.16 5.88 -1.85
CA VAL A 369 -15.37 6.57 -1.33
C VAL A 369 -16.54 6.58 -2.31
N ALA A 370 -16.30 6.83 -3.60
CA ALA A 370 -17.36 6.98 -4.59
C ALA A 370 -16.91 6.61 -6.01
N ALA A 371 -17.87 6.25 -6.87
CA ALA A 371 -17.61 5.94 -8.27
C ALA A 371 -17.21 7.18 -9.09
N ASP A 372 -17.70 8.36 -8.70
CA ASP A 372 -17.27 9.63 -9.26
C ASP A 372 -16.30 10.33 -8.29
N MET A 373 -15.03 10.42 -8.69
CA MET A 373 -13.97 11.07 -7.92
C MET A 373 -13.10 11.94 -8.85
N PRO A 374 -12.36 12.92 -8.31
CA PRO A 374 -11.36 13.64 -9.11
C PRO A 374 -10.38 12.68 -9.80
N GLY A 375 -9.84 13.11 -10.95
CA GLY A 375 -8.86 12.33 -11.70
C GLY A 375 -7.50 12.28 -11.01
N GLY A 376 -6.81 11.14 -11.15
CA GLY A 376 -5.46 10.90 -10.66
C GLY A 376 -4.34 11.38 -11.61
N VAL A 377 -4.59 12.41 -12.41
CA VAL A 377 -3.64 12.93 -13.42
C VAL A 377 -2.26 13.22 -12.80
N ILE A 378 -1.21 12.80 -13.50
CA ILE A 378 0.17 13.09 -13.15
C ILE A 378 0.64 14.28 -13.97
N ARG A 379 1.35 15.23 -13.37
CA ARG A 379 1.79 16.45 -14.06
C ARG A 379 3.27 16.70 -13.84
N GLY A 380 3.93 17.17 -14.89
CA GLY A 380 5.32 17.63 -14.86
C GLY A 380 5.37 19.15 -14.99
N TYR A 381 6.03 19.81 -14.04
CA TYR A 381 6.21 21.25 -14.01
C TYR A 381 7.68 21.63 -14.17
N ASP A 382 7.94 22.77 -14.80
CA ASP A 382 9.27 23.34 -14.86
C ASP A 382 9.77 23.74 -13.47
N VAL A 383 10.96 23.27 -13.08
CA VAL A 383 11.54 23.53 -11.76
C VAL A 383 11.81 25.01 -11.48
N ILE A 384 11.93 25.88 -12.49
CA ILE A 384 12.18 27.31 -12.28
C ILE A 384 10.88 28.11 -12.26
N THR A 385 10.10 27.94 -13.32
CA THR A 385 8.95 28.80 -13.63
C THR A 385 7.65 28.25 -13.08
N GLY A 386 7.60 26.98 -12.67
CA GLY A 386 6.34 26.31 -12.30
C GLY A 386 5.38 26.11 -13.48
N LYS A 387 5.80 26.38 -14.72
CA LYS A 387 4.96 26.17 -15.91
C LYS A 387 4.71 24.68 -16.14
N LEU A 388 3.46 24.30 -16.39
CA LEU A 388 3.11 22.94 -16.81
C LEU A 388 3.84 22.58 -18.10
N ARG A 389 4.65 21.52 -18.07
CA ARG A 389 5.37 20.97 -19.23
C ARG A 389 4.54 19.89 -19.92
N TRP A 390 3.94 19.00 -19.12
CA TRP A 390 3.14 17.89 -19.61
C TRP A 390 2.17 17.41 -18.52
N ALA A 391 1.12 16.73 -18.96
CA ALA A 391 0.22 15.95 -18.12
C ALA A 391 0.15 14.52 -18.65
N PHE A 392 -0.10 13.57 -17.77
CA PHE A 392 -0.39 12.18 -18.08
C PHE A 392 -1.71 11.80 -17.40
N ASP A 393 -2.78 11.69 -18.19
CA ASP A 393 -4.11 11.30 -17.74
C ASP A 393 -4.37 9.84 -18.13
N PRO A 394 -4.28 8.90 -17.17
CA PRO A 394 -4.29 7.46 -17.49
C PRO A 394 -5.64 6.98 -18.04
N ARG A 395 -6.71 7.79 -17.97
CA ARG A 395 -8.02 7.42 -18.51
C ARG A 395 -8.37 8.18 -19.79
N ASN A 396 -7.46 9.00 -20.30
CA ASN A 396 -7.60 9.64 -21.61
C ASN A 396 -6.97 8.73 -22.69
N PRO A 397 -7.67 8.45 -23.81
CA PRO A 397 -7.09 7.69 -24.92
C PRO A 397 -5.79 8.30 -25.46
N ASP A 398 -5.66 9.62 -25.43
CA ASP A 398 -4.38 10.33 -25.55
C ASP A 398 -3.96 10.80 -24.15
N PRO A 399 -3.08 10.05 -23.45
CA PRO A 399 -2.75 10.37 -22.06
C PRO A 399 -2.01 11.70 -21.92
N ASN A 400 -1.35 12.19 -22.97
CA ASN A 400 -0.64 13.46 -22.95
C ASN A 400 -1.43 14.61 -23.60
N TYR A 401 -2.74 14.42 -23.80
CA TYR A 401 -3.61 15.45 -24.36
C TYR A 401 -3.54 16.76 -23.56
N VAL A 402 -3.31 17.86 -24.27
CA VAL A 402 -3.28 19.21 -23.70
C VAL A 402 -4.71 19.75 -23.65
N LEU A 403 -5.21 19.99 -22.44
CA LEU A 403 -6.55 20.54 -22.23
C LEU A 403 -6.71 21.90 -22.90
N LYS A 404 -7.85 22.08 -23.57
CA LYS A 404 -8.31 23.40 -24.02
C LYS A 404 -8.96 24.15 -22.86
N PRO A 405 -9.09 25.49 -22.94
CA PRO A 405 -9.79 26.27 -21.92
C PRO A 405 -11.18 25.70 -21.62
N GLY A 406 -11.46 25.44 -20.35
CA GLY A 406 -12.73 24.88 -19.87
C GLY A 406 -12.84 23.34 -19.91
N GLU A 407 -11.88 22.64 -20.50
CA GLU A 407 -11.81 21.18 -20.41
C GLU A 407 -11.24 20.71 -19.06
N THR A 408 -11.53 19.46 -18.71
CA THR A 408 -11.05 18.86 -17.46
C THR A 408 -10.47 17.47 -17.73
N TYR A 409 -9.51 17.06 -16.90
CA TYR A 409 -8.97 15.72 -16.91
C TYR A 409 -10.04 14.68 -16.58
N LYS A 410 -9.85 13.45 -17.06
CA LYS A 410 -10.78 12.36 -16.85
C LYS A 410 -10.88 12.01 -15.38
N ARG A 411 -12.13 11.84 -14.93
CA ARG A 411 -12.48 11.56 -13.54
C ARG A 411 -12.32 10.07 -13.21
N SER A 412 -12.12 9.81 -11.92
CA SER A 412 -11.94 8.47 -11.34
C SER A 412 -10.82 7.66 -11.99
N SER A 413 -9.84 8.32 -12.59
CA SER A 413 -8.65 7.69 -13.18
C SER A 413 -7.67 7.25 -12.08
N ALA A 414 -6.83 6.25 -12.37
CA ALA A 414 -5.79 5.82 -11.45
C ALA A 414 -4.90 6.99 -11.03
N ASN A 415 -4.51 7.02 -9.77
CA ASN A 415 -3.65 8.04 -9.20
C ASN A 415 -2.26 7.50 -8.87
N SER A 416 -1.32 8.39 -8.57
CA SER A 416 -0.02 8.03 -8.00
C SER A 416 0.25 8.89 -6.79
N TRP A 417 0.09 8.31 -5.60
CA TRP A 417 0.21 9.04 -4.35
C TRP A 417 1.45 8.69 -3.54
N ALA A 418 2.12 7.55 -3.83
CA ALA A 418 3.35 7.17 -3.17
C ALA A 418 4.57 7.90 -3.77
N ALA A 419 5.72 7.82 -3.10
CA ALA A 419 6.95 8.42 -3.60
C ALA A 419 7.37 7.76 -4.93
N MET A 420 7.86 8.57 -5.87
CA MET A 420 8.35 8.13 -7.17
C MET A 420 9.87 8.02 -7.16
N SER A 421 10.43 7.31 -8.13
CA SER A 421 11.88 7.27 -8.38
C SER A 421 12.22 7.81 -9.76
N TYR A 422 13.45 8.25 -9.94
CA TYR A 422 13.98 8.81 -11.18
C TYR A 422 15.33 8.20 -11.51
N ASP A 423 15.48 7.73 -12.75
CA ASP A 423 16.77 7.35 -13.30
C ASP A 423 17.30 8.46 -14.22
N PRO A 424 18.38 9.17 -13.83
CA PRO A 424 18.98 10.22 -14.65
C PRO A 424 19.65 9.69 -15.92
N GLN A 425 20.11 8.43 -15.96
CA GLN A 425 20.83 7.90 -17.12
C GLN A 425 19.92 7.70 -18.33
N MET A 426 18.64 7.38 -18.10
CA MET A 426 17.62 7.24 -19.14
C MET A 426 16.56 8.35 -19.11
N ASN A 427 16.71 9.34 -18.23
CA ASN A 427 15.76 10.43 -18.02
C ASN A 427 14.30 9.93 -17.85
N THR A 428 14.10 8.99 -16.91
CA THR A 428 12.82 8.27 -16.74
C THR A 428 12.37 8.33 -15.29
N VAL A 429 11.11 8.71 -15.07
CA VAL A 429 10.45 8.65 -13.77
C VAL A 429 9.60 7.39 -13.69
N PHE A 430 9.67 6.67 -12.57
CA PHE A 430 8.88 5.47 -12.30
C PHE A 430 7.83 5.79 -11.24
N LEU A 431 6.57 5.56 -11.60
CA LEU A 431 5.41 5.90 -10.79
C LEU A 431 4.71 4.62 -10.34
N PRO A 432 4.53 4.43 -9.02
CA PRO A 432 3.60 3.44 -8.52
C PRO A 432 2.17 3.95 -8.75
N MET A 433 1.38 3.21 -9.52
CA MET A 433 0.01 3.57 -9.86
C MET A 433 -0.98 2.82 -8.94
N GLY A 434 -1.95 3.57 -8.39
CA GLY A 434 -3.09 3.07 -7.64
C GLY A 434 -4.18 2.50 -8.55
N SER A 435 -5.42 2.47 -8.06
CA SER A 435 -6.58 2.02 -8.83
C SER A 435 -7.45 3.20 -9.25
N SER A 436 -8.20 3.05 -10.34
CA SER A 436 -9.37 3.86 -10.63
C SER A 436 -10.42 3.74 -9.51
N SER A 437 -11.20 4.79 -9.28
CA SER A 437 -12.31 4.73 -8.30
C SER A 437 -13.54 4.00 -8.87
N VAL A 438 -14.19 3.08 -8.15
CA VAL A 438 -13.91 2.65 -6.77
C VAL A 438 -12.82 1.57 -6.75
N ASP A 439 -11.82 1.69 -5.87
CA ASP A 439 -10.69 0.77 -5.78
C ASP A 439 -11.10 -0.70 -5.52
N ILE A 440 -12.09 -0.94 -4.65
CA ILE A 440 -12.60 -2.25 -4.26
C ILE A 440 -13.63 -2.85 -5.22
N TRP A 441 -14.15 -2.08 -6.19
CA TRP A 441 -15.19 -2.55 -7.11
C TRP A 441 -14.85 -2.22 -8.56
N GLY A 442 -14.65 -3.26 -9.37
CA GLY A 442 -14.19 -3.12 -10.76
C GLY A 442 -15.28 -3.02 -11.83
N GLY A 443 -16.57 -2.92 -11.49
CA GLY A 443 -17.65 -3.03 -12.48
C GLY A 443 -17.78 -1.86 -13.47
N ASN A 444 -17.10 -0.74 -13.22
CA ASN A 444 -17.02 0.42 -14.11
C ASN A 444 -15.62 0.60 -14.76
N ARG A 445 -14.74 -0.41 -14.65
CA ARG A 445 -13.40 -0.36 -15.25
C ARG A 445 -13.51 -0.45 -16.78
N ASN A 446 -12.71 0.36 -17.45
CA ASN A 446 -12.56 0.38 -18.90
C ASN A 446 -11.18 -0.20 -19.31
N PRO A 447 -10.90 -0.39 -20.62
CA PRO A 447 -9.63 -0.96 -21.06
C PRO A 447 -8.38 -0.20 -20.59
N LEU A 448 -8.46 1.13 -20.40
CA LEU A 448 -7.35 1.92 -19.87
C LEU A 448 -7.16 1.72 -18.37
N ASP A 449 -8.25 1.55 -17.62
CA ASP A 449 -8.19 1.16 -16.21
C ASP A 449 -7.48 -0.21 -16.08
N HIS A 450 -7.74 -1.15 -17.01
CA HIS A 450 -7.02 -2.42 -17.06
C HIS A 450 -5.54 -2.30 -17.50
N LYS A 451 -5.15 -1.20 -18.15
CA LYS A 451 -3.75 -0.96 -18.54
C LYS A 451 -2.94 -0.32 -17.42
N TYR A 452 -3.49 0.70 -16.75
CA TYR A 452 -2.72 1.54 -15.83
C TYR A 452 -3.03 1.32 -14.34
N ASN A 453 -4.16 0.73 -13.97
CA ASN A 453 -4.40 0.43 -12.56
C ASN A 453 -3.35 -0.56 -12.06
N THR A 454 -2.97 -0.40 -10.78
CA THR A 454 -2.13 -1.36 -10.04
C THR A 454 -0.85 -1.73 -10.79
N SER A 455 -0.23 -0.71 -11.40
CA SER A 455 0.91 -0.85 -12.29
C SER A 455 2.12 -0.06 -11.82
N VAL A 456 3.28 -0.39 -12.37
CA VAL A 456 4.43 0.51 -12.43
C VAL A 456 4.42 1.17 -13.81
N LEU A 457 4.33 2.49 -13.82
CA LEU A 457 4.35 3.30 -15.03
C LEU A 457 5.71 4.00 -15.16
N ALA A 458 6.35 3.89 -16.32
CA ALA A 458 7.57 4.61 -16.64
C ALA A 458 7.30 5.72 -17.65
N LEU A 459 7.55 6.97 -17.26
CA LEU A 459 7.40 8.14 -18.12
C LEU A 459 8.75 8.78 -18.41
N ASP A 460 8.91 9.30 -19.62
CA ASP A 460 9.98 10.25 -19.92
C ASP A 460 9.80 11.52 -19.07
N ALA A 461 10.80 11.88 -18.27
CA ALA A 461 10.66 12.98 -17.31
C ALA A 461 10.53 14.35 -17.99
N THR A 462 11.02 14.50 -19.21
CA THR A 462 11.00 15.78 -19.93
C THR A 462 9.70 15.98 -20.70
N THR A 463 9.15 14.91 -21.27
CA THR A 463 8.00 14.98 -22.17
C THR A 463 6.71 14.39 -21.59
N GLY A 464 6.79 13.60 -20.52
CA GLY A 464 5.65 12.89 -19.94
C GLY A 464 5.16 11.71 -20.77
N LYS A 465 5.84 11.37 -21.87
CA LYS A 465 5.45 10.26 -22.73
C LYS A 465 5.70 8.92 -22.04
N GLU A 466 4.74 8.01 -22.18
CA GLU A 466 4.89 6.62 -21.72
C GLU A 466 6.08 5.96 -22.42
N LYS A 467 6.99 5.40 -21.63
CA LYS A 467 8.03 4.48 -22.11
C LYS A 467 7.56 3.05 -22.03
N TRP A 468 6.96 2.68 -20.91
CA TRP A 468 6.31 1.39 -20.70
C TRP A 468 5.40 1.43 -19.47
N VAL A 469 4.52 0.44 -19.37
CA VAL A 469 3.72 0.15 -18.18
C VAL A 469 3.75 -1.34 -17.90
N TYR A 470 3.81 -1.72 -16.63
CA TYR A 470 3.72 -3.11 -16.20
C TYR A 470 2.70 -3.24 -15.07
N GLN A 471 1.58 -3.92 -15.33
CA GLN A 471 0.57 -4.22 -14.32
C GLN A 471 1.03 -5.36 -13.42
N THR A 472 1.03 -5.11 -12.11
CA THR A 472 1.61 -6.02 -11.11
C THR A 472 0.64 -7.06 -10.57
N VAL A 473 -0.68 -6.80 -10.64
CA VAL A 473 -1.78 -7.64 -10.15
C VAL A 473 -2.98 -7.62 -11.08
#